data_AF-A0A7J7G6V3-F1
#
_entry.id   AF-A0A7J7G6V3-F1
#
_cell.length_a   1.000
_cell.length_b   1.000
_cell.length_c   1.000
_cell.angle_alpha   90.00
_cell.angle_beta   90.00
_cell.angle_gamma   90.00
#
_symmetry.space_group_name_H-M   'P 1'
#
loop_
_entity.id
_entity.type
_entity.pdbx_description
1 polymer ?
#
loop_
_entity_poly.entity_id
_entity_poly.type
_entity_poly.pdbx_seq_one_letter_code
_entity_poly.pdbx_strand_id
1 'polypeptide(L)'
;MMRLMPSFGNKLNPQGVSPLDLALQSREGLSPSDPDLQKMEELSSEDRDLRNRITLTISRLINFDKELIRVKGRGSFTPLHYVAEKGDIDLLAEFLLACPESIMDRTIRDETALHIAVKNSKLQAFKVLLGWLRRIRKHHRVLGWKDDEGNTLLHIAVSTSQTQACYLSILRFS
;
A
#
# COMPACT_ATOMS: atom_id res chain seq x y z
N MET A 1 -14.28 -19.94 21.80
CA MET A 1 -13.76 -18.99 20.78
C MET A 1 -12.43 -18.47 21.30
N MET A 2 -11.30 -18.98 20.81
CA MET A 2 -9.99 -18.50 21.25
C MET A 2 -9.78 -17.08 20.72
N ARG A 3 -9.77 -16.10 21.62
CA ARG A 3 -9.27 -14.76 21.31
C ARG A 3 -7.75 -14.88 21.19
N LEU A 4 -7.20 -14.62 20.01
CA LEU A 4 -5.80 -14.20 19.93
C LEU A 4 -5.67 -12.99 20.87
N MET A 5 -4.71 -13.05 21.80
CA MET A 5 -4.39 -11.89 22.64
C MET A 5 -4.14 -10.69 21.72
N PRO A 6 -4.85 -9.56 21.86
CA PRO A 6 -4.75 -8.40 20.96
C PRO A 6 -3.31 -7.89 20.76
N SER A 7 -2.40 -8.21 21.69
CA SER A 7 -1.01 -7.78 21.68
C SER A 7 -0.11 -8.46 20.64
N PHE A 8 -0.48 -9.59 20.05
CA PHE A 8 0.42 -10.28 19.10
C PHE A 8 0.33 -9.74 17.66
N GLY A 9 -0.88 -9.38 17.21
CA GLY A 9 -1.08 -8.91 15.83
C GLY A 9 -0.28 -7.64 15.52
N ASN A 10 -0.13 -6.75 16.51
CA ASN A 10 0.55 -5.47 16.35
C ASN A 10 2.03 -5.51 16.76
N LYS A 11 2.50 -6.64 17.32
CA LYS A 11 3.87 -6.76 17.81
C LYS A 11 4.84 -6.93 16.65
N LEU A 12 5.77 -5.99 16.53
CA LEU A 12 6.85 -6.08 15.57
C LEU A 12 7.85 -7.18 15.98
N ASN A 13 8.41 -7.86 15.00
CA ASN A 13 9.57 -8.74 15.22
C ASN A 13 10.84 -7.90 15.49
N PRO A 14 11.99 -8.51 15.86
CA PRO A 14 13.25 -7.77 16.10
C PRO A 14 13.75 -6.94 14.90
N GLN A 15 13.29 -7.26 13.69
CA GLN A 15 13.60 -6.52 12.46
C GLN A 15 12.65 -5.33 12.23
N GLY A 16 11.67 -5.12 13.11
CA GLY A 16 10.71 -4.01 13.02
C GLY A 16 9.60 -4.24 12.00
N VAL A 17 9.29 -5.50 11.68
CA VAL A 17 8.28 -5.88 10.67
C VAL A 17 7.03 -6.39 11.36
N SER A 18 5.85 -5.92 10.91
CA SER A 18 4.57 -6.39 11.45
C SER A 18 4.19 -7.77 10.88
N PRO A 19 3.37 -8.56 11.57
CA PRO A 19 2.84 -9.82 11.04
C PRO A 19 2.11 -9.66 9.70
N LEU A 20 1.38 -8.56 9.50
CA LEU A 20 0.70 -8.28 8.23
C LEU A 20 1.70 -7.95 7.11
N ASP A 21 2.76 -7.19 7.40
CA ASP A 21 3.84 -6.92 6.44
C ASP A 21 4.56 -8.20 6.02
N LEU A 22 4.81 -9.13 6.95
CA LEU A 22 5.42 -10.42 6.64
C LEU A 22 4.54 -11.23 5.66
N ALA A 23 3.23 -11.29 5.92
CA ALA A 23 2.30 -11.97 5.01
C ALA A 23 2.31 -11.35 3.61
N LEU A 24 2.38 -10.02 3.52
CA LEU A 24 2.48 -9.31 2.25
C LEU A 24 3.80 -9.61 1.51
N GLN A 25 4.93 -9.63 2.22
CA GLN A 25 6.24 -9.93 1.66
C GLN A 25 6.37 -11.38 1.19
N SER A 26 5.82 -12.34 1.94
CA SER A 26 5.80 -13.75 1.54
C SER A 26 5.03 -13.99 0.24
N ARG A 27 4.05 -13.13 -0.07
CA ARG A 27 3.29 -13.19 -1.33
C ARG A 27 4.14 -12.81 -2.55
N GLU A 28 5.11 -11.91 -2.37
CA GLU A 28 5.98 -11.37 -3.42
C GLU A 28 7.22 -12.21 -3.71
N GLY A 29 7.68 -13.03 -2.75
CA GLY A 29 8.71 -14.05 -3.03
C GLY A 29 8.32 -15.07 -4.12
N LEU A 30 7.09 -14.96 -4.65
CA LEU A 30 6.49 -15.76 -5.71
C LEU A 30 6.16 -14.92 -6.96
N SER A 31 6.59 -13.66 -7.04
CA SER A 31 6.36 -12.77 -8.19
C SER A 31 7.56 -12.82 -9.16
N PRO A 32 7.37 -13.18 -10.44
CA PRO A 32 8.44 -13.22 -11.41
C PRO A 32 8.80 -11.78 -11.78
N SER A 33 9.86 -11.24 -11.18
CA SER A 33 10.43 -9.94 -11.54
C SER A 33 11.22 -9.95 -12.85
N ASP A 34 11.09 -11.00 -13.67
CA ASP A 34 11.76 -11.11 -14.95
C ASP A 34 10.91 -10.47 -16.08
N PRO A 35 11.45 -9.47 -16.80
CA PRO A 35 10.75 -8.76 -17.88
C PRO A 35 10.61 -9.57 -19.18
N ASP A 36 11.12 -10.81 -19.24
CA ASP A 36 10.92 -11.68 -20.41
C ASP A 36 9.54 -12.37 -20.34
N LEU A 37 8.58 -11.70 -20.96
CA LEU A 37 7.25 -12.17 -21.34
C LEU A 37 7.33 -13.42 -22.23
N GLN A 38 7.67 -14.59 -21.68
CA GLN A 38 7.41 -15.89 -22.32
C GLN A 38 7.56 -17.10 -21.37
N LYS A 39 6.83 -17.11 -20.25
CA LYS A 39 6.57 -18.35 -19.47
C LYS A 39 5.39 -18.20 -18.50
N MET A 40 4.28 -17.64 -18.99
CA MET A 40 3.10 -17.33 -18.17
C MET A 40 2.14 -18.50 -17.94
N GLU A 41 2.49 -19.73 -18.38
CA GLU A 41 1.62 -20.91 -18.24
C GLU A 41 2.06 -21.96 -17.21
N GLU A 42 3.19 -21.78 -16.53
CA GLU A 42 3.66 -22.74 -15.51
C GLU A 42 4.08 -22.05 -14.21
N LEU A 43 3.24 -21.16 -13.67
CA LEU A 43 3.20 -21.07 -12.20
C LEU A 43 2.69 -22.43 -11.73
N SER A 44 3.55 -23.21 -11.06
CA SER A 44 3.18 -24.51 -10.50
C SER A 44 1.85 -24.38 -9.77
N SER A 45 0.97 -25.37 -9.91
CA SER A 45 -0.30 -25.40 -9.18
C SER A 45 -0.12 -25.14 -7.68
N GLU A 46 1.05 -25.50 -7.14
CA GLU A 46 1.48 -25.26 -5.76
C GLU A 46 1.77 -23.78 -5.46
N ASP A 47 2.41 -23.04 -6.38
CA ASP A 47 2.67 -21.60 -6.22
C ASP A 47 1.37 -20.80 -6.23
N ARG A 48 0.40 -21.22 -7.05
CA ARG A 48 -0.94 -20.63 -7.09
C ARG A 48 -1.71 -20.91 -5.80
N ASP A 49 -1.69 -22.15 -5.32
CA ASP A 49 -2.32 -22.51 -4.04
C ASP A 49 -1.69 -21.72 -2.88
N LEU A 50 -0.36 -21.64 -2.84
CA LEU A 50 0.35 -20.88 -1.82
C LEU A 50 -0.02 -19.39 -1.85
N ARG A 51 -0.05 -18.77 -3.04
CA ARG A 51 -0.48 -17.37 -3.18
C ARG A 51 -1.90 -17.18 -2.69
N ASN A 52 -2.83 -18.08 -3.04
CA ASN A 52 -4.22 -18.03 -2.57
C ASN A 52 -4.32 -18.17 -1.05
N ARG A 53 -3.55 -19.10 -0.45
CA ARG A 53 -3.47 -19.29 1.00
C ARG A 53 -2.93 -18.05 1.71
N ILE A 54 -1.94 -17.38 1.13
CA ILE A 54 -1.40 -16.13 1.68
C ILE A 54 -2.45 -15.02 1.60
N THR A 55 -3.13 -14.84 0.46
CA THR A 55 -4.24 -13.87 0.32
C THR A 55 -5.35 -14.13 1.35
N LEU A 56 -5.77 -15.39 1.52
CA LEU A 56 -6.76 -15.76 2.54
C LEU A 56 -6.28 -15.45 3.96
N THR A 57 -4.98 -15.58 4.22
CA THR A 57 -4.38 -15.26 5.51
C THR A 57 -4.41 -13.75 5.77
N ILE A 58 -4.07 -12.94 4.77
CA ILE A 58 -4.15 -11.47 4.81
C ILE A 58 -5.58 -11.03 5.14
N SER A 59 -6.58 -11.50 4.39
CA SER A 59 -7.98 -11.13 4.63
C SER A 59 -8.48 -11.58 6.01
N ARG A 60 -8.04 -12.76 6.50
CA ARG A 60 -8.38 -13.23 7.86
C ARG A 60 -7.77 -12.35 8.95
N LEU A 61 -6.52 -11.92 8.79
CA LEU A 61 -5.86 -11.02 9.73
C LEU A 61 -6.60 -9.68 9.79
N ILE A 62 -6.91 -9.09 8.64
CA ILE A 62 -7.62 -7.80 8.54
C ILE A 62 -9.04 -7.90 9.12
N ASN A 63 -9.74 -8.99 8.85
CA ASN A 63 -11.08 -9.21 9.40
C ASN A 63 -11.05 -9.43 10.93
N PHE A 64 -9.94 -9.95 11.46
CA PHE A 64 -9.74 -10.09 12.90
C PHE A 64 -9.45 -8.74 13.56
N ASP A 65 -8.52 -7.96 13.01
CA ASP A 65 -8.17 -6.62 13.51
C ASP A 65 -7.77 -5.70 12.35
N LYS A 66 -8.63 -4.70 12.08
CA LYS A 66 -8.46 -3.74 10.99
C LYS A 66 -7.33 -2.74 11.27
N GLU A 67 -7.00 -2.52 12.55
CA GLU A 67 -5.92 -1.61 12.93
C GLU A 67 -4.54 -2.14 12.54
N LEU A 68 -4.44 -3.44 12.20
CA LEU A 68 -3.23 -4.04 11.63
C LEU A 68 -2.74 -3.28 10.39
N ILE A 69 -3.65 -2.71 9.60
CA ILE A 69 -3.33 -1.93 8.39
C ILE A 69 -2.54 -0.65 8.72
N ARG A 70 -2.69 -0.13 9.95
CA ARG A 70 -2.07 1.10 10.44
C ARG A 70 -0.83 0.83 11.30
N VAL A 71 -0.48 -0.44 11.52
CA VAL A 71 0.73 -0.81 12.29
C VAL A 71 1.95 -0.31 11.53
N LYS A 72 2.75 0.50 12.22
CA LYS A 72 3.95 1.11 11.69
C LYS A 72 5.13 0.18 11.92
N GLY A 73 5.67 -0.36 10.83
CA GLY A 73 6.94 -1.07 10.84
C GLY A 73 8.14 -0.11 10.75
N ARG A 74 9.24 -0.62 10.19
CA ARG A 74 10.47 0.15 9.97
C ARG A 74 10.19 1.43 9.17
N GLY A 75 10.74 2.55 9.63
CA GLY A 75 10.55 3.86 8.97
C GLY A 75 9.11 4.38 9.05
N SER A 76 8.31 3.90 10.00
CA SER A 76 6.86 4.15 10.07
C SER A 76 6.10 3.73 8.82
N PHE A 77 6.64 2.77 8.06
CA PHE A 77 6.01 2.22 6.89
C PHE A 77 4.86 1.30 7.32
N THR A 78 3.67 1.52 6.77
CA THR A 78 2.49 0.71 7.09
C THR A 78 2.18 -0.26 5.95
N PRO A 79 1.39 -1.32 6.21
CA PRO A 79 0.92 -2.22 5.17
C PRO A 79 0.31 -1.51 3.96
N LEU A 80 -0.45 -0.41 4.15
CA LEU A 80 -0.99 0.36 3.02
C LEU A 80 0.10 0.99 2.14
N HIS A 81 1.19 1.49 2.75
CA HIS A 81 2.33 2.01 1.98
C HIS A 81 2.98 0.91 1.14
N TYR A 82 3.13 -0.29 1.71
CA TYR A 82 3.68 -1.44 0.99
C TYR A 82 2.82 -1.84 -0.20
N VAL A 83 1.51 -1.97 -0.02
CA VAL A 83 0.62 -2.33 -1.11
C VAL A 83 0.63 -1.24 -2.20
N ALA A 84 0.74 0.04 -1.83
CA ALA A 84 0.90 1.15 -2.76
C ALA A 84 2.22 1.11 -3.54
N GLU A 85 3.34 0.76 -2.88
CA GLU A 85 4.65 0.55 -3.49
C GLU A 85 4.61 -0.58 -4.53
N LYS A 86 3.94 -1.69 -4.21
CA LYS A 86 3.80 -2.84 -5.11
C LYS A 86 2.82 -2.58 -6.25
N GLY A 87 1.84 -1.71 -6.01
CA GLY A 87 0.82 -1.36 -6.99
C GLY A 87 -0.32 -2.37 -7.06
N ASP A 88 -0.54 -3.14 -5.99
CA ASP A 88 -1.66 -4.08 -5.91
C ASP A 88 -2.95 -3.33 -5.59
N ILE A 89 -3.75 -3.10 -6.64
CA ILE A 89 -4.98 -2.31 -6.55
C ILE A 89 -6.10 -3.02 -5.78
N ASP A 90 -6.09 -4.36 -5.74
CA ASP A 90 -7.15 -5.14 -5.10
C ASP A 90 -6.98 -5.09 -3.58
N LEU A 91 -5.76 -5.33 -3.10
CA LEU A 91 -5.46 -5.17 -1.68
C LEU A 91 -5.55 -3.70 -1.24
N LEU A 92 -5.21 -2.73 -2.10
CA LEU A 92 -5.42 -1.31 -1.77
C LEU A 92 -6.90 -1.03 -1.51
N ALA A 93 -7.77 -1.52 -2.38
CA ALA A 93 -9.21 -1.34 -2.21
C ALA A 93 -9.71 -2.05 -0.94
N GLU A 94 -9.28 -3.28 -0.69
CA GLU A 94 -9.62 -4.05 0.51
C GLU A 94 -9.18 -3.31 1.79
N PHE A 95 -7.95 -2.81 1.83
CA PHE A 95 -7.39 -2.13 3.00
C PHE A 95 -8.09 -0.81 3.27
N LEU A 96 -8.37 -0.02 2.23
CA LEU A 96 -9.08 1.25 2.37
C LEU A 96 -10.54 1.04 2.81
N LEU A 97 -11.21 -0.02 2.34
CA LEU A 97 -12.54 -0.39 2.81
C LEU A 97 -12.53 -0.85 4.28
N ALA A 98 -11.52 -1.62 4.66
CA ALA A 98 -11.39 -2.13 6.02
C ALA A 98 -11.02 -1.04 7.03
N CYS A 99 -10.08 -0.16 6.67
CA CYS A 99 -9.54 0.90 7.54
C CYS A 99 -9.38 2.21 6.73
N PRO A 100 -10.44 3.01 6.56
CA PRO A 100 -10.42 4.23 5.74
C PRO A 100 -9.39 5.27 6.17
N GLU A 101 -9.10 5.36 7.47
CA GLU A 101 -8.18 6.31 8.08
C GLU A 101 -6.72 6.05 7.66
N SER A 102 -6.38 4.82 7.29
CA SER A 102 -5.02 4.41 6.85
C SER A 102 -4.46 5.29 5.72
N ILE A 103 -5.31 5.87 4.87
CA ILE A 103 -4.91 6.79 3.79
C ILE A 103 -4.19 8.06 4.28
N MET A 104 -4.39 8.41 5.55
CA MET A 104 -3.80 9.58 6.20
C MET A 104 -2.46 9.28 6.87
N ASP A 105 -2.04 8.01 6.93
CA ASP A 105 -0.79 7.64 7.57
C ASP A 105 0.41 8.13 6.77
N ARG A 106 1.47 8.43 7.51
CA ARG A 106 2.72 8.96 6.97
C ARG A 106 3.91 8.16 7.50
N THR A 107 4.89 7.96 6.62
CA THR A 107 6.20 7.40 6.98
C THR A 107 7.00 8.39 7.83
N ILE A 108 8.19 8.00 8.27
CA ILE A 108 9.11 8.89 8.99
C ILE A 108 9.62 10.04 8.10
N ARG A 109 9.58 9.85 6.77
CA ARG A 109 9.86 10.89 5.77
C ARG A 109 8.61 11.70 5.41
N ASP A 110 7.56 11.58 6.22
CA ASP A 110 6.34 12.35 6.05
C ASP A 110 5.58 12.06 4.73
N GLU A 111 5.90 10.94 4.08
CA GLU A 111 5.31 10.47 2.82
C GLU A 111 4.00 9.72 3.07
N THR A 112 2.99 9.95 2.24
CA THR A 112 1.76 9.14 2.21
C THR A 112 1.85 8.00 1.21
N ALA A 113 0.91 7.07 1.25
CA ALA A 113 0.74 6.04 0.22
C ALA A 113 0.68 6.60 -1.22
N LEU A 114 0.17 7.83 -1.42
CA LEU A 114 0.19 8.48 -2.74
C LEU A 114 1.61 8.86 -3.16
N HIS A 115 2.42 9.41 -2.25
CA HIS A 115 3.82 9.75 -2.53
C HIS A 115 4.57 8.48 -2.93
N ILE A 116 4.39 7.39 -2.18
CA ILE A 116 5.01 6.09 -2.46
C ILE A 116 4.58 5.53 -3.83
N ALA A 117 3.28 5.56 -4.16
CA ALA A 117 2.78 5.09 -5.45
C ALA A 117 3.37 5.87 -6.63
N VAL A 118 3.48 7.20 -6.51
CA VAL A 118 4.12 8.03 -7.54
C VAL A 118 5.63 7.76 -7.58
N LYS A 119 6.38 7.77 -6.47
CA LYS A 119 7.83 7.48 -6.49
C LYS A 119 8.16 6.12 -7.15
N ASN A 120 7.25 5.15 -7.10
CA ASN A 120 7.40 3.82 -7.70
C ASN A 120 6.67 3.61 -9.04
N SER A 121 6.22 4.69 -9.70
CA SER A 121 5.53 4.65 -11.01
C SER A 121 4.27 3.75 -11.04
N LYS A 122 3.57 3.60 -9.91
CA LYS A 122 2.36 2.79 -9.77
C LYS A 122 1.10 3.62 -10.05
N LEU A 123 0.91 4.00 -11.33
CA LEU A 123 -0.17 4.90 -11.74
C LEU A 123 -1.59 4.41 -11.36
N GLN A 124 -1.86 3.10 -11.46
CA GLN A 124 -3.19 2.56 -11.12
C GLN A 124 -3.45 2.59 -9.61
N ALA A 125 -2.46 2.24 -8.79
CA ALA A 125 -2.53 2.41 -7.34
C ALA A 125 -2.76 3.88 -6.96
N PHE A 126 -2.03 4.80 -7.59
CA PHE A 126 -2.24 6.23 -7.41
C PHE A 126 -3.69 6.66 -7.73
N LYS A 127 -4.28 6.17 -8.83
CA LYS A 127 -5.68 6.44 -9.19
C LYS A 127 -6.66 5.92 -8.14
N VAL A 128 -6.45 4.71 -7.61
CA VAL A 128 -7.29 4.13 -6.54
C VAL A 128 -7.21 5.00 -5.28
N LEU A 129 -6.01 5.34 -4.83
CA LEU A 129 -5.78 6.17 -3.64
C LEU A 129 -6.38 7.57 -3.80
N LEU A 130 -6.19 8.21 -4.96
CA LEU A 130 -6.77 9.51 -5.26
C LEU A 130 -8.30 9.46 -5.33
N GLY A 131 -8.86 8.43 -5.96
CA GLY A 131 -10.30 8.17 -6.00
C GLY A 131 -10.88 8.01 -4.59
N TRP A 132 -10.19 7.28 -3.72
CA TRP A 132 -10.56 7.13 -2.31
C TRP A 132 -10.55 8.46 -1.57
N LEU A 133 -9.49 9.26 -1.69
CA LEU A 133 -9.39 10.59 -1.07
C LEU A 133 -10.50 11.54 -1.52
N ARG A 134 -10.92 11.46 -2.78
CA ARG A 134 -12.06 12.21 -3.30
C ARG A 134 -13.35 11.73 -2.65
N ARG A 135 -13.56 10.41 -2.59
CA ARG A 135 -14.74 9.77 -1.96
C ARG A 135 -14.91 10.19 -0.50
N ILE A 136 -13.84 10.22 0.29
CA ILE A 136 -13.88 10.61 1.71
C ILE A 136 -13.70 12.13 1.94
N ARG A 137 -13.66 12.93 0.87
CA ARG A 137 -13.50 14.40 0.90
C ARG A 137 -12.26 14.88 1.65
N LYS A 138 -11.16 14.11 1.65
CA LYS A 138 -9.86 14.48 2.26
C LYS A 138 -8.80 14.91 1.24
N HIS A 139 -9.07 14.78 -0.05
CA HIS A 139 -8.12 15.11 -1.13
C HIS A 139 -7.52 16.53 -1.02
N HIS A 140 -8.33 17.55 -0.71
CA HIS A 140 -7.89 18.94 -0.61
C HIS A 140 -6.78 19.15 0.43
N ARG A 141 -6.83 18.39 1.52
CA ARG A 141 -5.85 18.45 2.62
C ARG A 141 -4.62 17.62 2.28
N VAL A 142 -4.81 16.38 1.84
CA VAL A 142 -3.71 15.41 1.67
C VAL A 142 -2.81 15.74 0.47
N LEU A 143 -3.35 16.24 -0.64
CA LEU A 143 -2.56 16.60 -1.82
C LEU A 143 -1.63 17.81 -1.59
N GLY A 144 -1.87 18.60 -0.52
CA GLY A 144 -1.00 19.71 -0.12
C GLY A 144 0.07 19.32 0.90
N TRP A 145 0.07 18.09 1.40
CA TRP A 145 1.11 17.62 2.30
C TRP A 145 2.45 17.51 1.57
N LYS A 146 3.50 17.77 2.33
CA LYS A 146 4.89 17.71 1.89
C LYS A 146 5.55 16.50 2.53
N ASP A 147 6.53 15.90 1.87
CA ASP A 147 7.48 15.00 2.54
C ASP A 147 8.50 15.79 3.37
N ASP A 148 9.43 15.09 4.01
CA ASP A 148 10.50 15.65 4.84
C ASP A 148 11.48 16.57 4.09
N GLU A 149 11.58 16.42 2.76
CA GLU A 149 12.31 17.30 1.86
C GLU A 149 11.50 18.54 1.43
N GLY A 150 10.24 18.65 1.86
CA GLY A 150 9.36 19.74 1.50
C GLY A 150 8.66 19.56 0.15
N ASN A 151 8.80 18.40 -0.50
CA ASN A 151 8.18 18.10 -1.78
C ASN A 151 6.72 17.70 -1.60
N THR A 152 5.81 18.37 -2.29
CA THR A 152 4.43 17.87 -2.43
C THR A 152 4.37 16.74 -3.46
N LEU A 153 3.24 16.02 -3.49
CA LEU A 153 2.96 15.03 -4.53
C LEU A 153 3.19 15.53 -5.97
N LEU A 154 2.81 16.78 -6.26
CA LEU A 154 3.06 17.41 -7.56
C LEU A 154 4.56 17.56 -7.89
N HIS A 155 5.40 17.92 -6.92
CA HIS A 155 6.85 18.03 -7.12
C HIS A 155 7.43 16.68 -7.55
N ILE A 156 7.02 15.59 -6.87
CA ILE A 156 7.45 14.23 -7.17
C ILE A 156 6.94 13.77 -8.55
N ALA A 157 5.68 14.05 -8.88
CA ALA A 157 5.12 13.64 -10.17
C ALA A 157 5.86 14.30 -11.34
N VAL A 158 6.28 15.57 -11.17
CA VAL A 158 7.07 16.30 -12.16
C VAL A 158 8.50 15.74 -12.22
N SER A 159 9.17 15.51 -11.09
CA SER A 159 10.54 15.00 -11.06
C SER A 159 10.67 13.58 -11.63
N THR A 160 9.61 12.79 -11.54
CA THR A 160 9.54 11.42 -12.08
C THR A 160 8.95 11.35 -13.50
N SER A 161 8.70 12.49 -14.14
CA SER A 161 8.12 12.58 -15.50
C SER A 161 6.78 11.85 -15.65
N GLN A 162 5.97 11.76 -14.60
CA GLN A 162 4.67 11.10 -14.62
C GLN A 162 3.55 12.06 -15.01
N THR A 163 3.47 12.37 -16.31
CA THR A 163 2.53 13.35 -16.89
C THR A 163 1.08 13.12 -16.46
N GLN A 164 0.63 11.87 -16.39
CA GLN A 164 -0.74 11.56 -15.95
C GLN A 164 -0.96 11.81 -14.46
N ALA A 165 0.02 11.52 -13.61
CA ALA A 165 -0.06 11.79 -12.17
C ALA A 165 -0.03 13.31 -11.91
N CYS A 166 0.78 14.06 -12.68
CA CYS A 166 0.76 15.52 -12.70
C CYS A 166 -0.64 16.04 -13.04
N TYR A 167 -1.19 15.62 -14.18
CA TYR A 167 -2.51 16.06 -14.63
C TYR A 167 -3.60 15.79 -13.58
N LEU A 168 -3.66 14.57 -13.05
CA LEU A 168 -4.64 14.18 -12.03
C LEU A 168 -4.48 14.94 -10.71
N SER A 169 -3.25 15.35 -10.37
CA SER A 169 -2.94 16.15 -9.18
C SER A 169 -3.23 17.65 -9.39
N ILE A 170 -3.19 18.13 -10.64
CA ILE A 170 -3.48 19.52 -11.05
C ILE A 170 -4.98 19.79 -11.19
N LEU A 171 -5.81 18.78 -11.49
CA LEU A 171 -7.29 18.86 -11.45
C LEU A 171 -7.88 19.15 -10.05
N ARG A 172 -7.05 19.72 -9.18
CA ARG A 172 -7.26 20.29 -7.86
C ARG A 172 -8.14 21.55 -7.86
N PHE A 173 -8.40 22.17 -9.00
CA PHE A 173 -8.90 23.56 -9.03
C PHE A 173 -9.92 23.93 -10.12
N SER A 174 -10.49 22.95 -10.84
CA SER A 174 -11.63 23.19 -11.76
C SER A 174 -12.94 22.78 -11.14
#